data_AF-A0A016TKP8-F1
#
_entry.id   AF-A0A016TKP8-F1
#
_cell.length_a   1.000
_cell.length_b   1.000
_cell.length_c   1.000
_cell.angle_alpha   90.00
_cell.angle_beta   90.00
_cell.angle_gamma   90.00
#
_symmetry.space_group_name_H-M   'P 1'
#
loop_
_entity.id
_entity.type
_entity.pdbx_description
1 polymer ?
#
loop_
_entity_poly.entity_id
_entity_poly.type
_entity_poly.pdbx_seq_one_letter_code
_entity_poly.pdbx_strand_id
1 'polypeptide(L)'
;MDLYSTFRILVPRVNCDTVTSDQCRDQKWQQVLKEDCPAACGFCKNSECQDTVPDCKKDPTICRNVDMQTFVKEYCKATCGYCTNTPVGPSECGESKNCRNWVAHGFCTNPFYDDKYRKKYCGKSCGLCQP
;
A
#
# COMPACT_ATOMS: atom_id res chain seq x y z
N MET A 1 32.17 -12.58 -22.54
CA MET A 1 32.14 -13.79 -21.70
C MET A 1 32.72 -13.43 -20.36
N ASP A 2 31.86 -13.61 -19.37
CA ASP A 2 31.96 -13.30 -17.95
C ASP A 2 33.19 -13.88 -17.27
N LEU A 3 33.59 -13.29 -16.13
CA LEU A 3 33.61 -13.98 -14.84
C LEU A 3 34.07 -13.04 -13.71
N TYR A 4 33.19 -12.86 -12.72
CA TYR A 4 33.47 -12.50 -11.32
C TYR A 4 34.05 -11.12 -10.99
N SER A 5 33.16 -10.20 -10.63
CA SER A 5 33.28 -9.57 -9.31
C SER A 5 31.89 -9.40 -8.70
N THR A 6 31.40 -10.50 -8.16
CA THR A 6 30.31 -10.58 -7.18
C THR A 6 30.75 -9.91 -5.88
N PHE A 7 30.78 -8.58 -5.89
CA PHE A 7 30.85 -7.77 -4.68
C PHE A 7 30.00 -6.50 -4.85
N ARG A 8 28.70 -6.68 -5.14
CA ARG A 8 27.72 -5.64 -4.80
C ARG A 8 27.63 -5.62 -3.28
N ILE A 9 28.51 -4.82 -2.68
CA ILE A 9 28.51 -4.59 -1.25
C ILE A 9 27.09 -4.17 -0.87
N LEU A 10 26.47 -4.97 -0.01
CA LEU A 10 25.18 -4.71 0.64
C LEU A 10 25.33 -3.58 1.67
N VAL A 11 25.89 -2.44 1.26
CA VAL A 11 25.77 -1.18 2.01
C VAL A 11 24.93 -0.26 1.14
N PRO A 12 23.73 0.13 1.59
CA PRO A 12 23.01 1.19 0.91
C PRO A 12 23.92 2.43 0.86
N ARG A 13 24.06 3.05 -0.33
CA ARG A 13 24.95 4.23 -0.54
C ARG A 13 24.58 5.39 0.36
N VAL A 14 23.34 5.38 0.85
CA VAL A 14 22.73 6.38 1.71
C VAL A 14 22.15 5.66 2.93
N ASN A 15 22.39 6.19 4.13
CA ASN A 15 21.67 5.75 5.31
C ASN A 15 20.27 6.38 5.33
N CYS A 16 19.24 5.57 5.08
CA CYS A 16 17.86 6.04 4.96
C CYS A 16 17.31 6.69 6.24
N ASP A 17 17.86 6.37 7.42
CA ASP A 17 17.45 6.97 8.70
C ASP A 17 17.92 8.43 8.85
N THR A 18 18.83 8.88 7.99
CA THR A 18 19.43 10.23 8.03
C THR A 18 18.90 11.14 6.92
N VAL A 19 18.03 10.62 6.05
CA VAL A 19 17.50 11.36 4.90
C VAL A 19 16.50 12.42 5.37
N THR A 20 16.74 13.67 4.97
CA THR A 20 15.87 14.81 5.30
C THR A 20 14.83 15.08 4.21
N SER A 21 13.74 15.76 4.57
CA SER A 21 12.71 16.16 3.59
C SER A 21 13.25 17.07 2.48
N ASP A 22 14.30 17.86 2.73
CA ASP A 22 14.93 18.70 1.72
C ASP A 22 15.70 17.88 0.69
N GLN A 23 16.40 16.83 1.13
CA GLN A 23 17.05 15.88 0.22
C GLN A 23 16.01 15.14 -0.64
N CYS A 24 14.81 14.85 -0.12
CA CYS A 24 13.72 14.28 -0.92
C CYS A 24 13.19 15.25 -2.00
N ARG A 25 13.36 16.57 -1.82
CA ARG A 25 12.92 17.60 -2.77
C ARG A 25 13.99 18.01 -3.78
N ASP A 26 15.26 17.70 -3.51
CA ASP A 26 16.37 18.00 -4.41
C ASP A 26 16.42 17.05 -5.62
N GLN A 27 16.49 17.60 -6.84
CA GLN A 27 16.45 16.82 -8.08
C GLN A 27 17.63 15.86 -8.25
N LYS A 28 18.83 16.19 -7.74
CA LYS A 28 19.99 15.32 -7.83
C LYS A 28 19.87 14.15 -6.85
N TRP A 29 19.39 14.44 -5.64
CA TRP A 29 19.16 13.42 -4.61
C TRP A 29 18.01 12.48 -4.96
N GLN A 30 16.96 12.96 -5.63
CA GLN A 30 15.82 12.14 -6.03
C GLN A 30 16.19 10.91 -6.86
N GLN A 31 17.22 10.96 -7.72
CA GLN A 31 17.64 9.79 -8.49
C GLN A 31 18.13 8.66 -7.58
N VAL A 32 19.04 8.97 -6.66
CA VAL A 32 19.63 8.00 -5.74
C VAL A 32 18.60 7.54 -4.70
N LEU A 33 17.82 8.47 -4.15
CA LEU A 33 16.85 8.18 -3.10
C LEU A 33 15.64 7.36 -3.59
N LYS A 34 15.29 7.41 -4.88
CA LYS A 34 14.27 6.52 -5.47
C LYS A 34 14.72 5.07 -5.54
N GLU A 35 16.00 4.83 -5.73
CA GLU A 35 16.57 3.47 -5.80
C GLU A 35 16.87 2.91 -4.41
N ASP A 36 17.49 3.73 -3.56
CA ASP A 36 18.12 3.24 -2.32
C ASP A 36 17.27 3.49 -1.08
N CYS A 37 16.48 4.57 -1.04
CA CYS A 37 15.66 4.98 0.12
C CYS A 37 14.24 5.42 -0.26
N PRO A 38 13.51 4.70 -1.13
CA PRO A 38 12.23 5.19 -1.64
C PRO A 38 11.18 5.37 -0.54
N ALA A 39 11.24 4.56 0.53
CA ALA A 39 10.33 4.68 1.66
C ALA A 39 10.59 5.95 2.49
N ALA A 40 11.87 6.33 2.71
CA ALA A 40 12.25 7.51 3.51
C ALA A 40 11.76 8.82 2.89
N CYS A 41 11.57 8.84 1.57
CA CYS A 41 11.08 10.01 0.83
C CYS A 41 9.66 9.85 0.28
N GLY A 42 8.94 8.78 0.61
CA GLY A 42 7.61 8.51 0.04
C GLY A 42 7.63 8.31 -1.49
N PHE A 43 8.79 7.96 -2.07
CA PHE A 43 8.91 7.53 -3.47
C PHE A 43 8.46 6.11 -3.72
N CYS A 44 8.18 5.35 -2.65
CA CYS A 44 7.28 4.20 -2.72
C CYS A 44 5.89 4.69 -3.15
N LYS A 45 5.75 5.10 -4.40
CA LYS A 45 4.48 5.03 -5.10
C LYS A 45 4.22 3.54 -5.20
N ASN A 46 3.24 3.06 -4.44
CA ASN A 46 2.76 1.69 -4.51
C ASN A 46 2.73 1.28 -5.98
N SER A 47 3.56 0.32 -6.39
CA SER A 47 3.45 -0.31 -7.72
C SER A 47 2.06 -0.93 -7.91
N GLU A 48 1.36 -1.20 -6.81
CA GLU A 48 -0.04 -1.61 -6.76
C GLU A 48 -1.05 -0.49 -7.07
N CYS A 49 -0.62 0.78 -7.04
CA CYS A 49 -1.48 1.93 -7.17
C CYS A 49 -1.06 2.88 -8.29
N GLN A 50 -1.18 2.34 -9.49
CA GLN A 50 -1.06 3.05 -10.75
C GLN A 50 -2.27 2.73 -11.62
N ASP A 51 -2.54 3.61 -12.58
CA ASP A 51 -3.41 3.25 -13.69
C ASP A 51 -2.66 2.29 -14.60
N THR A 52 -3.28 1.18 -14.98
CA THR A 52 -2.66 0.16 -15.84
C THR A 52 -3.20 0.21 -17.27
N VAL A 53 -4.13 1.12 -17.54
CA VAL A 53 -4.64 1.43 -18.88
C VAL A 53 -4.48 2.93 -19.16
N PRO A 54 -4.18 3.33 -20.41
CA PRO A 54 -3.86 4.72 -20.76
C PRO A 54 -5.08 5.66 -20.68
N ASP A 55 -6.29 5.11 -20.73
CA ASP A 55 -7.50 5.89 -21.03
C ASP A 55 -8.26 6.38 -19.79
N CYS A 56 -7.80 6.05 -18.58
CA CYS A 56 -8.44 6.46 -17.34
C CYS A 56 -8.66 7.98 -17.25
N LYS A 57 -7.73 8.77 -17.82
CA LYS A 57 -7.79 10.24 -17.81
C LYS A 57 -8.61 10.85 -18.94
N LYS A 58 -8.95 10.08 -19.97
CA LYS A 58 -9.74 10.59 -21.12
C LYS A 58 -11.16 10.94 -20.71
N ASP A 59 -11.74 10.12 -19.84
CA ASP A 59 -13.06 10.37 -19.27
C ASP A 59 -13.07 10.04 -17.77
N PRO A 60 -12.83 11.01 -16.89
CA PRO A 60 -12.87 10.80 -15.44
C PRO A 60 -14.26 10.47 -14.89
N THR A 61 -15.33 10.62 -15.69
CA THR A 61 -16.70 10.33 -15.24
C THR A 61 -16.93 8.83 -15.04
N ILE A 62 -16.13 7.98 -15.71
CA ILE A 62 -16.15 6.52 -15.53
C ILE A 62 -15.92 6.12 -14.07
N CYS A 63 -15.21 6.95 -13.28
CA CYS A 63 -14.97 6.71 -11.86
C CYS A 63 -16.24 6.71 -11.02
N ARG A 64 -17.30 7.40 -11.48
CA ARG A 64 -18.61 7.50 -10.80
C ARG A 64 -19.68 6.60 -11.42
N ASN A 65 -19.41 6.01 -12.58
CA ASN A 65 -20.33 5.07 -13.21
C ASN A 65 -20.31 3.75 -12.42
N VAL A 66 -21.50 3.29 -12.01
CA VAL A 66 -21.67 2.08 -11.19
C VAL A 66 -21.26 0.82 -11.96
N ASP A 67 -21.56 0.75 -13.25
CA ASP A 67 -21.25 -0.43 -14.09
C ASP A 67 -19.75 -0.56 -14.36
N MET A 68 -19.01 0.55 -14.29
CA MET A 68 -17.56 0.59 -14.49
C MET A 68 -16.78 0.35 -13.20
N GLN A 69 -17.42 0.21 -12.04
CA GLN A 69 -16.75 0.14 -10.73
C GLN A 69 -15.71 -0.99 -10.64
N THR A 70 -15.98 -2.15 -11.24
CA THR A 70 -15.02 -3.26 -11.29
C THR A 70 -13.79 -2.86 -12.10
N PHE A 71 -14.01 -2.29 -13.29
CA PHE A 71 -12.93 -1.84 -14.18
C PHE A 71 -12.08 -0.74 -13.56
N VAL A 72 -12.69 0.32 -13.02
CA VAL A 72 -11.94 1.48 -12.52
C VAL A 72 -11.16 1.18 -11.23
N LYS A 73 -11.63 0.23 -10.41
CA LYS A 73 -10.92 -0.24 -9.21
C LYS A 73 -9.73 -1.15 -9.56
N GLU A 74 -9.75 -1.78 -10.71
CA GLU A 74 -8.63 -2.64 -11.14
C GLU A 74 -7.60 -1.88 -11.97
N TYR A 75 -8.06 -1.06 -12.91
CA TYR A 75 -7.19 -0.49 -13.95
C TYR A 75 -7.01 1.03 -13.86
N CYS A 76 -7.84 1.76 -13.11
CA CYS A 76 -7.82 3.23 -13.01
C CYS A 76 -7.68 3.73 -11.56
N LYS A 77 -6.96 2.99 -10.72
CA LYS A 77 -6.89 3.22 -9.27
C LYS A 77 -6.40 4.62 -8.93
N ALA A 78 -5.40 5.12 -9.65
CA ALA A 78 -4.80 6.41 -9.38
C ALA A 78 -5.72 7.54 -9.86
N THR A 79 -6.21 7.46 -11.09
CA THR A 79 -7.10 8.49 -11.65
C THR A 79 -8.42 8.58 -10.90
N CYS A 80 -9.00 7.46 -10.48
CA CYS A 80 -10.28 7.43 -9.77
C CYS A 80 -10.16 7.59 -8.25
N GLY A 81 -8.95 7.86 -7.73
CA GLY A 81 -8.75 8.10 -6.30
C GLY A 81 -8.94 6.87 -5.41
N TYR A 82 -8.88 5.66 -5.98
CA TYR A 82 -8.84 4.41 -5.22
C TYR A 82 -7.45 4.12 -4.66
N CYS A 83 -6.47 4.94 -5.03
CA CYS A 83 -5.19 5.04 -4.34
C CYS A 83 -5.32 5.75 -3.02
N THR A 84 -5.89 5.07 -2.03
CA THR A 84 -5.66 5.43 -0.64
C THR A 84 -4.24 4.99 -0.30
N ASN A 85 -3.34 5.96 -0.05
CA ASN A 85 -2.04 5.73 0.57
C ASN A 85 -2.22 5.27 2.02
N THR A 86 -2.87 4.14 2.24
CA THR A 86 -3.19 3.67 3.58
C THR A 86 -2.94 2.16 3.63
N PRO A 87 -1.98 1.70 4.44
CA PRO A 87 -2.15 0.42 5.12
C PRO A 87 -3.57 0.41 5.68
N VAL A 88 -4.41 -0.56 5.30
CA VAL A 88 -5.81 -0.77 5.73
C VAL A 88 -6.29 0.32 6.71
N GLY A 89 -6.87 1.39 6.19
CA GLY A 89 -7.17 2.58 7.00
C GLY A 89 -8.09 2.26 8.18
N PRO A 90 -8.10 3.09 9.24
CA PRO A 90 -8.89 2.88 10.47
C PRO A 90 -10.39 2.62 10.25
N SER A 91 -10.95 3.00 9.09
CA SER A 91 -12.35 2.74 8.72
C SER A 91 -12.63 1.30 8.25
N GLU A 92 -11.61 0.52 7.92
CA GLU A 92 -11.71 -0.91 7.57
C GLU A 92 -11.25 -1.82 8.71
N CYS A 93 -10.84 -1.24 9.84
CA CYS A 93 -10.39 -1.97 11.00
C CYS A 93 -11.48 -2.02 12.08
N GLY A 94 -12.31 -3.06 12.04
CA GLY A 94 -13.48 -3.19 12.88
C GLY A 94 -13.19 -3.35 14.36
N GLU A 95 -14.06 -2.76 15.17
CA GLU A 95 -14.19 -2.97 16.61
C GLU A 95 -15.66 -3.27 16.95
N SER A 96 -16.21 -4.33 16.35
CA SER A 96 -17.54 -4.81 16.71
C SER A 96 -17.65 -5.01 18.22
N LYS A 97 -18.80 -4.64 18.80
CA LYS A 97 -19.09 -4.87 20.22
C LYS A 97 -18.97 -6.35 20.61
N ASN A 98 -19.08 -7.25 19.63
CA ASN A 98 -18.99 -8.69 19.83
C ASN A 98 -17.56 -9.24 19.78
N CYS A 99 -16.54 -8.43 19.44
CA CYS A 99 -15.18 -8.92 19.25
C CYS A 99 -14.64 -9.66 20.48
N ARG A 100 -14.97 -9.22 21.70
CA ARG A 100 -14.58 -9.95 22.91
C ARG A 100 -15.06 -11.40 22.92
N ASN A 101 -16.30 -11.65 22.52
CA ASN A 101 -16.85 -13.02 22.46
C ASN A 101 -16.30 -13.77 21.26
N TRP A 102 -16.34 -13.17 20.07
CA TRP A 102 -15.90 -13.81 18.83
C TRP A 102 -14.42 -14.21 18.86
N VAL A 103 -13.54 -13.34 19.35
CA VAL A 103 -12.11 -13.63 19.52
C VAL A 103 -11.91 -14.80 20.48
N ALA A 104 -12.63 -14.82 21.62
CA ALA A 104 -12.57 -15.92 22.58
C ALA A 104 -13.04 -17.27 21.99
N HIS A 105 -13.87 -17.24 20.95
CA HIS A 105 -14.35 -18.42 20.21
C HIS A 105 -13.61 -18.66 18.88
N GLY A 106 -12.40 -18.11 18.71
CA GLY A 106 -11.51 -18.45 17.60
C GLY A 106 -11.78 -17.69 16.29
N PHE A 107 -12.53 -16.59 16.32
CA PHE A 107 -12.85 -15.80 15.13
C PHE A 107 -11.62 -15.39 14.31
N CYS A 108 -10.52 -15.01 14.95
CA CYS A 108 -9.32 -14.51 14.26
C CYS A 108 -8.58 -15.57 13.44
N THR A 109 -8.77 -16.85 13.77
CA THR A 109 -8.07 -17.98 13.13
C THR A 109 -9.02 -18.92 12.40
N ASN A 110 -10.33 -18.66 12.41
CA ASN A 110 -11.31 -19.50 11.74
C ASN A 110 -11.23 -19.32 10.21
N PRO A 111 -10.87 -20.37 9.44
CA PRO A 111 -10.68 -20.26 8.00
C PRO A 111 -12.00 -20.07 7.23
N PHE A 112 -13.16 -20.26 7.86
CA PHE A 112 -14.46 -19.92 7.27
C PHE A 112 -14.59 -18.41 6.98
N TYR A 113 -13.89 -17.57 7.75
CA TYR A 113 -13.84 -16.13 7.53
C TYR A 113 -12.54 -15.74 6.82
N ASP A 114 -12.64 -15.11 5.65
CA ASP A 114 -11.47 -14.55 4.99
C ASP A 114 -10.83 -13.41 5.82
N ASP A 115 -9.60 -13.05 5.46
CA ASP A 115 -8.84 -12.01 6.16
C ASP A 115 -9.56 -10.65 6.10
N LYS A 116 -10.31 -10.38 5.04
CA LYS A 116 -11.07 -9.14 4.86
C LYS A 116 -12.23 -9.05 5.85
N TYR A 117 -12.96 -10.14 6.05
CA TYR A 117 -14.05 -10.24 7.00
C TYR A 117 -13.53 -10.11 8.43
N ARG A 118 -12.42 -10.80 8.74
CA ARG A 118 -11.78 -10.69 10.06
C ARG A 118 -11.29 -9.27 10.35
N LYS A 119 -10.64 -8.61 9.39
CA LYS A 119 -10.23 -7.20 9.48
C LYS A 119 -11.42 -6.26 9.66
N LYS A 120 -12.47 -6.42 8.85
CA LYS A 120 -13.66 -5.57 8.84
C LYS A 120 -14.40 -5.54 10.17
N TYR A 121 -14.49 -6.67 10.89
CA TYR A 121 -15.31 -6.74 12.10
C TYR A 121 -14.50 -6.65 13.38
N CYS A 122 -13.32 -7.26 13.45
CA CYS A 122 -12.50 -7.31 14.65
C CYS A 122 -11.00 -7.10 14.37
N GLY A 123 -10.65 -6.33 13.33
CA GLY A 123 -9.27 -6.15 12.90
C GLY A 123 -8.32 -5.73 14.03
N LYS A 124 -8.75 -4.81 14.91
CA LYS A 124 -7.93 -4.40 16.06
C LYS A 124 -7.78 -5.52 17.07
N SER A 125 -8.88 -6.16 17.47
CA SER A 125 -8.87 -7.26 18.45
C SER A 125 -8.16 -8.51 17.95
N CYS A 126 -8.08 -8.70 16.63
CA CYS A 126 -7.34 -9.79 15.99
C CYS A 126 -5.89 -9.43 15.65
N GLY A 127 -5.41 -8.21 15.96
CA GLY A 127 -4.06 -7.77 15.62
C GLY A 127 -3.79 -7.68 14.11
N LEU A 128 -4.84 -7.59 13.28
CA LEU A 128 -4.76 -7.56 11.82
C LEU A 128 -4.61 -6.14 11.25
N CYS A 129 -4.53 -5.13 12.13
CA CYS A 129 -4.28 -3.74 11.80
C CYS A 129 -3.16 -3.19 12.67
N GLN A 130 -2.30 -2.34 12.11
CA GLN A 130 -1.31 -1.58 12.86
C GLN A 130 -1.92 -0.26 13.37
N PRO A 131 -1.39 0.30 14.48
CA PRO A 131 -1.76 1.64 14.95
C PRO A 131 -1.38 2.75 13.96
#